data_AF-A0AA35YAK3-F1
#
_entry.id   AF-A0AA35YAK3-F1
#
_cell.length_a   1.000
_cell.length_b   1.000
_cell.length_c   1.000
_cell.angle_alpha   90.00
_cell.angle_beta   90.00
_cell.angle_gamma   90.00
#
_symmetry.space_group_name_H-M   'P 1'
#
loop_
_entity.id
_entity.type
_entity.pdbx_description
1 polymer ?
#
loop_
_entity_poly.entity_id
_entity_poly.type
_entity_poly.pdbx_seq_one_letter_code
_entity_poly.pdbx_strand_id
1 'polypeptide(L)'
;METIMKKLQNQLDTMQEALVMVQNTFSYINQTRQNMKNEVPYEMLYKQAVVTETFINDLDQDTVIMLDIFQAMQENRASATEVCKKIINDHQVP
;
A
#
# COMPACT_ATOMS: atom_id res chain seq x y z
N MET A 1 -8.83 8.10 -29.70
CA MET A 1 -8.67 6.95 -28.77
C MET A 1 -7.28 6.96 -28.14
N GLU A 2 -6.21 7.05 -28.93
CA GLU A 2 -4.81 7.10 -28.44
C GLU A 2 -4.54 8.20 -27.39
N THR A 3 -5.10 9.41 -27.55
CA THR A 3 -4.96 10.50 -26.57
C THR A 3 -5.62 10.21 -25.22
N ILE A 4 -6.72 9.43 -25.20
CA ILE A 4 -7.40 9.05 -23.96
C ILE A 4 -6.59 7.96 -23.24
N MET A 5 -6.06 6.99 -23.99
CA MET A 5 -5.22 5.92 -23.43
C MET A 5 -3.91 6.46 -22.85
N LYS A 6 -3.26 7.43 -23.52
CA LYS A 6 -2.08 8.13 -22.96
C LYS A 6 -2.40 8.88 -21.67
N LYS A 7 -3.56 9.55 -21.59
CA LYS A 7 -4.00 10.21 -20.35
C LYS A 7 -4.25 9.21 -19.22
N LEU A 8 -4.90 8.08 -19.53
CA LEU A 8 -5.15 7.02 -18.55
C LEU A 8 -3.83 6.39 -18.07
N GLN A 9 -2.87 6.16 -18.97
CA GLN A 9 -1.55 5.66 -18.61
C GLN A 9 -0.81 6.62 -17.65
N ASN A 10 -0.84 7.92 -17.93
CA ASN A 10 -0.26 8.91 -17.01
C ASN A 10 -0.91 8.88 -15.63
N GLN A 11 -2.25 8.73 -15.55
CA GLN A 11 -2.96 8.60 -14.28
C GLN A 11 -2.55 7.33 -13.53
N LEU A 12 -2.42 6.20 -14.23
CA LEU A 12 -1.96 4.93 -13.64
C LEU A 12 -0.52 5.03 -13.13
N ASP A 13 0.34 5.81 -13.77
CA ASP A 13 1.71 6.04 -13.30
C ASP A 13 1.75 6.95 -12.06
N THR A 14 0.93 8.01 -12.01
CA THR A 14 0.76 8.80 -10.77
C THR A 14 0.21 7.95 -9.62
N MET A 15 -0.72 7.04 -9.90
CA MET A 15 -1.20 6.09 -8.89
C MET A 15 -0.08 5.20 -8.35
N GLN A 16 0.88 4.78 -9.18
CA GLN A 16 2.02 3.98 -8.70
C GLN A 16 2.85 4.74 -7.66
N GLU A 17 3.16 6.01 -7.92
CA GLU A 17 3.95 6.83 -7.01
C GLU A 17 3.26 6.96 -5.65
N ALA A 18 1.95 7.17 -5.65
CA ALA A 18 1.15 7.22 -4.43
C ALA A 18 1.13 5.87 -3.69
N LEU A 19 0.93 4.76 -4.40
CA LEU A 19 0.93 3.41 -3.81
C LEU A 19 2.29 3.07 -3.18
N VAL A 20 3.41 3.43 -3.84
CA VAL A 20 4.77 3.24 -3.31
C VAL A 20 4.98 4.07 -2.04
N MET A 21 4.52 5.32 -2.02
CA MET A 21 4.62 6.17 -0.83
C MET A 21 3.90 5.53 0.36
N VAL A 22 2.68 5.03 0.13
CA VAL A 22 1.91 4.39 1.19
C VAL A 22 2.60 3.11 1.67
N GLN A 23 3.12 2.27 0.76
CA GLN A 23 3.88 1.07 1.13
C GLN A 23 5.08 1.40 2.02
N ASN A 24 5.81 2.49 1.72
CA ASN A 24 6.93 2.96 2.53
C ASN A 24 6.49 3.45 3.91
N THR A 25 5.40 4.23 3.99
CA THR A 25 4.83 4.67 5.27
C THR A 25 4.42 3.48 6.14
N PHE A 26 3.80 2.45 5.55
CA PHE A 26 3.47 1.23 6.27
C PHE A 26 4.69 0.49 6.79
N SER A 27 5.72 0.33 5.95
CA SER A 27 6.98 -0.30 6.37
C SER A 27 7.60 0.44 7.58
N TYR A 28 7.58 1.77 7.55
CA TYR A 28 8.07 2.60 8.66
C TYR A 28 7.27 2.43 9.95
N ILE A 29 5.93 2.45 9.85
CA ILE A 29 5.05 2.24 11.01
C ILE A 29 5.29 0.86 11.62
N ASN A 30 5.36 -0.19 10.79
CA ASN A 30 5.58 -1.55 11.28
C ASN A 30 6.96 -1.70 11.94
N GLN A 31 8.01 -1.11 11.38
CA GLN A 31 9.34 -1.11 11.99
C GLN A 31 9.37 -0.38 13.33
N THR A 32 8.75 0.80 13.40
CA THR A 32 8.63 1.59 14.64
C THR A 32 7.90 0.79 15.72
N ARG A 33 6.83 0.08 15.34
CA ARG A 33 6.09 -0.82 16.23
C ARG A 33 6.96 -1.96 16.77
N GLN A 34 7.71 -2.66 15.90
CA GLN A 34 8.60 -3.75 16.35
C GLN A 34 9.62 -3.26 17.38
N ASN A 35 10.14 -2.04 17.20
CA ASN A 35 11.04 -1.43 18.17
C ASN A 35 10.33 -1.16 19.52
N MET A 36 9.14 -0.57 19.49
CA MET A 36 8.36 -0.34 20.72
C MET A 36 8.04 -1.63 21.48
N LYS A 37 7.73 -2.73 20.77
CA LYS A 37 7.45 -4.04 21.38
C LYS A 37 8.67 -4.61 22.12
N ASN A 38 9.88 -4.35 21.62
CA ASN A 38 11.12 -4.84 22.20
C ASN A 38 11.67 -3.93 23.32
N GLU A 39 11.19 -2.70 23.43
CA GLU A 39 11.69 -1.68 24.36
C GLU A 39 10.75 -1.38 25.54
N VAL A 40 9.65 -2.12 25.71
CA VAL A 40 8.72 -1.90 26.83
C VAL A 40 9.44 -2.16 28.17
N PRO A 41 9.60 -1.14 29.06
CA PRO A 41 10.17 -1.34 30.37
C PRO A 41 9.31 -2.31 31.18
N TYR A 42 9.95 -3.25 31.88
CA TYR A 42 9.32 -4.29 32.70
C TYR A 42 8.35 -3.75 33.78
N GLU A 43 8.39 -2.44 34.04
CA GLU A 43 7.61 -1.72 35.04
C GLU A 43 6.22 -1.24 34.57
N MET A 44 5.86 -1.38 33.28
CA MET A 44 4.51 -1.04 32.79
C MET A 44 3.49 -2.14 33.17
N LEU A 45 3.09 -2.10 34.44
CA LEU A 45 2.20 -3.02 35.14
C LEU A 45 0.84 -3.23 34.42
N TYR A 46 0.71 -4.42 33.81
CA TYR A 46 -0.48 -5.23 33.47
C TYR A 46 -1.73 -4.56 32.85
N LYS A 47 -2.28 -3.47 33.39
CA LYS A 47 -3.45 -2.78 32.77
C LYS A 47 -3.08 -1.97 31.53
N GLN A 48 -1.93 -1.31 31.55
CA GLN A 48 -1.42 -0.63 30.35
C GLN A 48 -0.91 -1.63 29.31
N ALA A 49 -0.32 -2.74 29.74
CA ALA A 49 0.12 -3.79 28.82
C ALA A 49 -1.07 -4.38 28.02
N VAL A 50 -2.20 -4.70 28.67
CA VAL A 50 -3.39 -5.24 27.97
C VAL A 50 -4.03 -4.22 27.01
N VAL A 51 -4.10 -2.94 27.38
CA VAL A 51 -4.61 -1.88 26.49
C VAL A 51 -3.66 -1.67 25.31
N THR A 52 -2.36 -1.65 25.55
CA THR A 52 -1.33 -1.53 24.51
C THR A 52 -1.36 -2.75 23.58
N GLU A 53 -1.52 -3.95 24.12
CA GLU A 53 -1.57 -5.20 23.34
C GLU A 53 -2.85 -5.28 22.49
N THR A 54 -4.00 -4.85 23.01
CA THR A 54 -5.27 -4.79 22.25
C THR A 54 -5.19 -3.74 21.15
N PHE A 55 -4.68 -2.53 21.45
CA PHE A 55 -4.48 -1.48 20.46
C PHE A 55 -3.49 -1.89 19.35
N ILE A 56 -2.43 -2.62 19.72
CA ILE A 56 -1.47 -3.18 18.76
C ILE A 56 -2.14 -4.25 17.86
N ASN A 57 -3.02 -5.09 18.41
CA ASN A 57 -3.70 -6.13 17.66
C ASN A 57 -4.78 -5.58 16.71
N ASP A 58 -5.50 -4.53 17.12
CA ASP A 58 -6.48 -3.85 16.26
C ASP A 58 -5.78 -3.13 15.10
N LEU A 59 -4.65 -2.45 15.39
CA LEU A 59 -3.78 -1.90 14.36
C LEU A 59 -3.27 -2.98 13.40
N ASP A 60 -3.01 -4.21 13.87
CA ASP A 60 -2.57 -5.31 13.01
C ASP A 60 -3.63 -5.76 12.02
N GLN A 61 -4.89 -5.91 12.46
CA GLN A 61 -5.97 -6.29 11.54
C GLN A 61 -6.20 -5.22 10.47
N ASP A 62 -6.30 -3.95 10.88
CA ASP A 62 -6.50 -2.85 9.95
C ASP A 62 -5.31 -2.68 8.99
N THR A 63 -4.09 -2.94 9.47
CA THR A 63 -2.87 -2.87 8.65
C THR A 63 -2.80 -4.02 7.64
N VAL A 64 -3.14 -5.25 8.03
CA VAL A 64 -3.16 -6.40 7.10
C VAL A 64 -4.19 -6.17 5.99
N ILE A 65 -5.39 -5.72 6.34
CA ILE A 65 -6.44 -5.42 5.36
C ILE A 65 -5.98 -4.29 4.42
N MET A 66 -5.37 -3.23 4.95
CA MET A 66 -4.77 -2.18 4.13
C MET A 66 -3.75 -2.74 3.14
N LEU A 67 -2.80 -3.57 3.59
CA LEU A 67 -1.77 -4.17 2.73
C LEU A 67 -2.36 -5.04 1.61
N ASP A 68 -3.37 -5.84 1.91
CA ASP A 68 -4.07 -6.65 0.92
C ASP A 68 -4.79 -5.78 -0.12
N ILE A 69 -5.45 -4.70 0.31
CA ILE A 69 -6.07 -3.73 -0.59
C ILE A 69 -5.00 -3.02 -1.43
N PHE A 70 -3.85 -2.66 -0.86
CA PHE A 70 -2.71 -2.08 -1.60
C PHE A 70 -2.19 -3.03 -2.67
N GLN A 71 -2.03 -4.31 -2.34
CA GLN A 71 -1.58 -5.33 -3.28
C GLN A 71 -2.58 -5.48 -4.45
N ALA A 72 -3.87 -5.58 -4.15
CA ALA A 72 -4.91 -5.64 -5.18
C ALA A 72 -4.95 -4.38 -6.06
N MET A 73 -4.73 -3.19 -5.48
CA MET A 73 -4.61 -1.94 -6.25
C MET A 73 -3.40 -1.93 -7.18
N GLN A 74 -2.26 -2.47 -6.76
CA GLN A 74 -1.07 -2.58 -7.61
C GLN A 74 -1.29 -3.54 -8.79
N GLU A 75 -1.91 -4.69 -8.54
CA GLU A 75 -2.22 -5.69 -9.57
C GLU A 75 -3.21 -5.15 -10.60
N ASN A 76 -4.30 -4.52 -10.16
CA ASN A 76 -5.29 -3.90 -11.04
C ASN A 76 -4.68 -2.77 -11.88
N ARG A 77 -3.84 -1.93 -11.27
CA ARG A 77 -3.12 -0.87 -11.99
C ARG A 77 -2.19 -1.46 -13.05
N ALA A 78 -1.39 -2.48 -12.69
CA ALA A 78 -0.47 -3.12 -13.63
C ALA A 78 -1.21 -3.69 -14.85
N SER A 79 -2.32 -4.40 -14.61
CA SER A 79 -3.18 -4.93 -15.67
C SER A 79 -3.76 -3.82 -16.55
N ALA A 80 -4.23 -2.72 -15.96
CA ALA A 80 -4.76 -1.58 -16.72
C ALA A 80 -3.68 -0.91 -17.59
N THR A 81 -2.45 -0.78 -17.07
CA THR A 81 -1.33 -0.22 -17.82
C THR A 81 -0.97 -1.09 -19.02
N GLU A 82 -0.99 -2.42 -18.86
CA GLU A 82 -0.73 -3.35 -19.97
C GLU A 82 -1.79 -3.24 -21.08
N VAL A 83 -3.08 -3.14 -20.70
CA VAL A 83 -4.17 -2.90 -21.65
C VAL A 83 -3.99 -1.58 -22.39
N CYS A 84 -3.69 -0.48 -21.67
CA CYS A 84 -3.42 0.82 -22.30
C CYS A 84 -2.29 0.74 -23.32
N LYS A 85 -1.16 0.11 -22.96
CA LYS A 85 0.00 -0.09 -23.84
C LYS A 85 -0.38 -0.88 -25.08
N LYS A 86 -1.11 -1.98 -24.92
CA LYS A 86 -1.57 -2.81 -26.04
C LYS A 86 -2.44 -2.01 -27.01
N ILE A 87 -3.43 -1.28 -26.51
CA ILE A 87 -4.31 -0.45 -27.36
C ILE A 87 -3.52 0.63 -28.09
N ILE A 88 -2.58 1.29 -27.41
CA ILE A 88 -1.72 2.31 -28.04
C ILE A 88 -0.89 1.69 -29.17
N ASN A 89 -0.25 0.55 -28.93
CA ASN A 89 0.58 -0.14 -29.92
C ASN A 89 -0.24 -0.65 -31.11
N ASP A 90 -1.41 -1.26 -30.87
CA ASP A 90 -2.29 -1.79 -31.91
C ASP A 90 -2.83 -0.67 -32.83
N HIS A 91 -2.97 0.55 -32.32
CA HIS A 91 -3.43 1.72 -33.09
C HIS A 91 -2.28 2.61 -33.60
N GLN A 92 -1.03 2.24 -33.35
CA GLN A 92 0.18 2.90 -33.91
C GLN A 92 0.72 2.18 -35.15
N VAL A 93 0.15 1.02 -35.53
CA VAL A 93 0.43 0.36 -36.81
C VAL A 93 -0.25 1.17 -37.93
N PRO A 94 0.48 1.54 -39.01
CA PRO A 94 -0.03 2.42 -40.07
C PRO A 94 -1.26 1.87 -40.81
#